data_AF-A0A2P8HH04-F1
#
_entry.id   AF-A0A2P8HH04-F1
#
_cell.length_a   1.000
_cell.length_b   1.000
_cell.length_c   1.000
_cell.angle_alpha   90.00
_cell.angle_beta   90.00
_cell.angle_gamma   90.00
#
_symmetry.space_group_name_H-M   'P 1'
#
loop_
_entity.id
_entity.type
_entity.pdbx_description
1 polymer ?
#
loop_
_entity_poly.entity_id
_entity_poly.type
_entity_poly.pdbx_seq_one_letter_code
_entity_poly.pdbx_strand_id
1 'polypeptide(L)' 'MNAFMIKTPGGRFYVWPYSTERFMVDVNGEEVMMEKDEDGHVRAPGATGTGHRLNMRLLTSIADQIEAQTA' A
#
# COMPACT_ATOMS: atom_id res chain seq x y z
N MET A 1 6.87 -13.91 5.81
CA MET A 1 5.50 -13.34 5.68
C MET A 1 4.96 -13.76 4.33
N ASN A 2 3.70 -14.19 4.24
CA ASN A 2 3.11 -14.65 2.98
C ASN A 2 2.45 -13.48 2.26
N ALA A 3 2.48 -13.51 0.92
CA ALA A 3 1.70 -12.57 0.12
C ALA A 3 0.20 -12.73 0.41
N PHE A 4 -0.53 -11.62 0.41
CA PHE A 4 -1.96 -11.59 0.69
C PHE A 4 -2.67 -10.64 -0.26
N MET A 5 -4.00 -10.76 -0.30
CA MET A 5 -4.84 -9.90 -1.13
C MET A 5 -5.67 -9.00 -0.22
N ILE A 6 -5.71 -7.72 -0.56
CA ILE A 6 -6.61 -6.76 0.07
C ILE A 6 -7.75 -6.40 -0.87
N LYS A 7 -8.89 -6.00 -0.30
CA LYS A 7 -10.04 -5.50 -1.05
C LYS A 7 -10.34 -4.07 -0.60
N THR A 8 -10.33 -3.14 -1.54
CA THR A 8 -10.75 -1.75 -1.33
C THR A 8 -11.99 -1.46 -2.18
N PRO A 9 -12.67 -0.32 -1.97
CA PRO A 9 -13.72 0.13 -2.87
C PRO A 9 -13.25 0.29 -4.33
N GLY A 10 -11.95 0.53 -4.54
CA GLY A 10 -11.33 0.69 -5.86
C GLY A 10 -10.88 -0.61 -6.53
N GLY A 11 -10.98 -1.76 -5.86
CA GLY A 11 -10.59 -3.04 -6.46
C GLY A 11 -9.97 -4.03 -5.48
N ARG A 12 -9.31 -5.04 -6.03
CA ARG A 12 -8.51 -6.02 -5.27
C ARG A 12 -7.05 -5.83 -5.64
N PHE A 13 -6.18 -5.85 -4.64
CA PHE A 13 -4.76 -5.59 -4.81
C PHE A 13 -3.97 -6.71 -4.14
N TYR A 14 -2.94 -7.18 -4.83
CA TYR A 14 -1.99 -8.13 -4.27
C TYR A 14 -0.91 -7.36 -3.52
N VAL A 15 -0.63 -7.82 -2.31
CA VAL A 15 0.35 -7.23 -1.41
C VAL A 15 1.43 -8.27 -1.12
N TRP A 16 2.67 -7.89 -1.40
CA TRP A 16 3.87 -8.66 -1.09
C TRP A 16 4.58 -8.00 0.09
N PRO A 17 4.66 -8.67 1.25
CA PRO A 17 5.47 -8.19 2.36
C PRO A 17 6.95 -8.23 1.96
N TYR A 18 7.59 -7.07 1.92
CA TYR A 18 9.02 -6.94 1.58
C TYR A 18 9.89 -6.98 2.84
N SER A 19 9.42 -6.36 3.93
CA SER A 19 10.02 -6.46 5.27
C SER A 19 8.92 -6.33 6.34
N THR A 20 9.29 -6.33 7.62
CA THR A 20 8.35 -6.15 8.75
C THR A 20 7.54 -4.85 8.63
N GLU A 21 8.13 -3.82 8.04
CA GLU A 21 7.58 -2.46 7.96
C GLU A 21 7.31 -2.05 6.51
N ARG A 22 7.56 -2.90 5.50
CA ARG A 22 7.46 -2.53 4.08
C ARG A 22 6.62 -3.53 3.29
N PHE A 23 5.74 -2.98 2.46
CA PHE A 23 4.77 -3.73 1.68
C PHE A 23 4.79 -3.22 0.24
N MET A 24 4.94 -4.14 -0.71
CA MET A 24 4.86 -3.81 -2.12
C MET A 24 3.48 -4.18 -2.64
N VAL A 25 2.85 -3.29 -3.40
CA VAL A 25 1.49 -3.44 -3.91
C VAL A 25 1.50 -3.19 -5.41
N ASP A 26 0.94 -4.11 -6.20
CA ASP A 26 0.67 -3.85 -7.62
C ASP A 26 -0.62 -3.05 -7.76
N VAL A 27 -0.49 -1.79 -8.20
CA VAL A 27 -1.59 -0.88 -8.49
C VAL A 27 -1.63 -0.62 -10.00
N ASN A 28 -2.50 -1.35 -10.70
CA ASN A 28 -2.69 -1.24 -12.16
C ASN A 28 -1.43 -1.50 -13.00
N GLY A 29 -0.60 -2.46 -12.59
CA GLY A 29 0.66 -2.80 -13.25
C GLY A 29 1.86 -1.96 -12.80
N GLU A 30 1.68 -1.15 -11.74
CA GLU A 30 2.73 -0.33 -11.14
C GLU A 30 3.00 -0.82 -9.72
N GLU A 31 4.26 -1.19 -9.44
CA GLU A 31 4.67 -1.62 -8.10
C GLU A 31 4.87 -0.41 -7.19
N VAL A 32 4.02 -0.31 -6.18
CA VAL A 32 4.00 0.77 -5.20
C VAL A 32 4.51 0.24 -3.86
N MET A 33 5.61 0.82 -3.36
CA MET A 33 6.13 0.50 -2.04
C MET A 33 5.45 1.35 -0.98
N MET A 34 4.82 0.71 0.00
CA MET A 34 4.22 1.31 1.19
C MET A 34 5.06 0.95 2.41
N GLU A 35 5.27 1.91 3.29
CA GLU A 35 6.11 1.75 4.48
C GLU A 35 5.33 2.16 5.73
N LYS A 36 5.55 1.41 6.81
CA LYS A 36 5.07 1.73 8.13
C LYS A 36 5.96 2.82 8.71
N ASP A 37 5.33 3.90 9.15
CA ASP A 37 6.02 5.05 9.72
C ASP A 37 6.29 4.83 11.23
N GLU A 38 7.07 5.70 11.85
CA GLU A 38 7.46 5.58 13.27
C GLU A 38 6.26 5.63 14.24
N ASP A 39 5.12 6.17 13.79
CA ASP A 39 3.85 6.17 14.53
C ASP A 39 3.08 4.85 14.43
N GLY A 40 3.60 3.89 13.67
CA GLY A 40 3.02 2.56 13.47
C GLY A 40 1.96 2.49 12.38
N HIS A 41 1.69 3.57 11.64
CA HIS A 41 0.73 3.57 10.55
C HIS A 41 1.38 3.25 9.20
N VAL A 42 0.72 2.44 8.38
CA VAL A 42 1.18 2.19 7.01
C VAL A 42 0.82 3.39 6.17
N ARG A 43 1.81 3.97 5.46
CA ARG A 43 1.61 5.13 4.61
C ARG A 43 1.95 4.79 3.17
N ALA A 44 1.06 5.21 2.29
CA ALA A 44 1.36 5.21 0.87
C ALA A 44 2.45 6.24 0.57
N PRO A 45 3.30 5.98 -0.44
CA PRO A 45 4.24 6.97 -0.90
C PRO A 45 3.43 8.19 -1.37
N GLY A 46 3.76 9.36 -0.85
CA GLY A 46 3.13 10.61 -1.25
C GLY A 46 3.33 10.87 -2.75
N ALA A 47 2.73 11.94 -3.27
CA ALA A 47 2.97 12.39 -4.64
C ALA A 47 4.48 12.56 -4.88
N THR A 48 5.14 11.54 -5.41
CA THR A 48 6.56 11.60 -5.74
C THR A 48 6.70 12.61 -6.88
N GLY A 49 7.86 13.26 -6.97
CA GLY A 49 8.14 14.31 -7.98
C GLY A 49 7.94 13.87 -9.44
N THR A 50 7.71 12.58 -9.69
CA THR A 50 7.36 11.97 -10.98
C THR A 50 5.86 11.99 -11.32
N GLY A 51 5.00 12.56 -10.47
CA GLY A 51 3.67 13.04 -10.86
C GLY A 51 2.48 12.42 -10.12
N HIS A 52 1.35 13.13 -10.20
CA HIS A 52 0.01 12.83 -9.68
C HIS A 52 -0.64 11.57 -10.29
N ARG A 53 0.14 10.52 -10.57
CA ARG A 53 -0.27 9.43 -11.46
C ARG A 53 -1.21 8.43 -10.78
N LEU A 54 -1.09 8.26 -9.47
CA LEU A 54 -1.93 7.35 -8.68
C LEU A 54 -2.91 8.13 -7.80
N ASN A 55 -4.12 7.60 -7.70
CA ASN A 55 -5.18 8.23 -6.90
C ASN A 55 -4.85 8.13 -5.41
N MET A 56 -4.57 9.27 -4.77
CA MET A 56 -4.22 9.33 -3.34
C MET A 56 -5.26 8.67 -2.45
N ARG A 57 -6.56 8.80 -2.75
CA ARG A 57 -7.63 8.16 -1.96
C ARG A 57 -7.56 6.64 -2.06
N LEU A 58 -7.25 6.11 -3.24
CA LEU A 58 -7.04 4.67 -3.42
C LEU A 58 -5.82 4.21 -2.62
N LEU A 59 -4.71 4.92 -2.73
CA LEU A 59 -3.48 4.59 -2.02
C LEU A 59 -3.66 4.60 -0.50
N THR A 60 -4.36 5.60 0.05
CA THR A 60 -4.74 5.62 1.47
C THR A 60 -5.62 4.43 1.84
N SER A 61 -6.65 4.11 1.04
CA SER A 61 -7.50 2.94 1.32
C SER A 61 -6.75 1.61 1.24
N ILE A 62 -5.72 1.50 0.39
CA ILE A 62 -4.84 0.32 0.34
C ILE A 62 -4.04 0.23 1.64
N ALA A 63 -3.43 1.34 2.07
CA ALA A 63 -2.63 1.41 3.29
C ALA A 63 -3.45 1.04 4.54
N ASP A 64 -4.66 1.59 4.68
CA ASP A 64 -5.57 1.27 5.79
C ASP A 64 -5.90 -0.23 5.85
N GLN A 65 -6.08 -0.88 4.70
CA GLN A 65 -6.40 -2.31 4.62
C GLN A 65 -5.18 -3.20 4.89
N ILE A 66 -3.98 -2.76 4.50
CA ILE A 66 -2.74 -3.43 4.87
C ILE A 66 -2.58 -3.37 6.38
N GLU A 67 -2.70 -2.18 6.96
CA GLU A 67 -2.62 -1.98 8.41
C GLU A 67 -3.60 -2.89 9.15
N ALA A 68 -4.87 -2.92 8.75
CA ALA A 68 -5.88 -3.78 9.36
C ALA A 68 -5.58 -5.29 9.28
N GLN A 69 -4.78 -5.74 8.30
CA GLN A 69 -4.37 -7.14 8.17
C GLN A 69 -3.04 -7.47 8.85
N THR A 70 -2.22 -6.45 9.13
CA THR A 70 -0.87 -6.61 9.69
C THR A 70 -0.71 -6.04 11.10
N ALA A 71 -1.77 -5.45 11.66
CA ALA A 71 -1.85 -4.97 13.04
C ALA A 71 -1.83 -6.10 14.07
#